data_AF-Q6MJJ9-F1
#
_entry.id   AF-Q6MJJ9-F1
#
_cell.length_a   1.000
_cell.length_b   1.000
_cell.length_c   1.000
_cell.angle_alpha   90.00
_cell.angle_beta   90.00
_cell.angle_gamma   90.00
#
_symmetry.space_group_name_H-M   'P 1'
#
loop_
_entity.id
_entity.type
_entity.pdbx_description
1 polymer ?
#
loop_
_entity_poly.entity_id
_entity_poly.type
_entity_poly.pdbx_seq_one_letter_code
_entity_poly.pdbx_strand_id
1 'polypeptide(L)'
;MCPARSCLHLFAQRGQIKSNTKWRPLNMKRIMTLLITLMSAVPAFAAVNANSSWEEIMRDRYAIVKAPTIYMGRAIDYTFACQDGDRLRTQKPVDTTVSRTRGDREEIIVIDRDYLSTPINYTHEVENCFWNNNQRRCKMETVTGSYPLTVNIPVYKRISNRNVERYELMFRKSYTVPQCDTPTVD
;
A
#
# COMPACT_ATOMS: atom_id res chain seq x y z
N MET A 1 48.96 -3.52 20.07
CA MET A 1 50.31 -3.70 20.65
C MET A 1 50.28 -4.94 21.57
N CYS A 2 51.19 -5.88 21.31
CA CYS A 2 51.52 -7.14 22.03
C CYS A 2 51.82 -6.93 23.54
N PRO A 3 52.04 -7.97 24.42
CA PRO A 3 52.49 -9.37 24.18
C PRO A 3 51.73 -10.46 25.00
N ALA A 4 51.69 -11.76 24.67
CA ALA A 4 52.68 -12.85 24.53
C ALA A 4 53.01 -13.65 25.83
N ARG A 5 52.91 -14.98 25.69
CA ARG A 5 53.60 -16.10 26.38
C ARG A 5 52.96 -16.82 27.59
N SER A 6 52.63 -18.09 27.30
CA SER A 6 53.07 -19.32 27.98
C SER A 6 52.66 -19.58 29.43
N CYS A 7 51.90 -20.67 29.64
CA CYS A 7 52.24 -21.72 30.61
C CYS A 7 51.54 -23.04 30.24
N LEU A 8 52.35 -24.05 29.91
CA LEU A 8 52.01 -25.46 30.04
C LEU A 8 51.87 -25.78 31.54
N HIS A 9 50.84 -26.53 31.95
CA HIS A 9 51.02 -27.80 32.67
C HIS A 9 49.69 -28.54 32.85
N LEU A 10 49.74 -29.81 32.47
CA LEU A 10 48.94 -30.97 32.86
C LEU A 10 47.78 -30.73 33.85
N PHE A 11 46.58 -31.18 33.47
CA PHE A 11 45.92 -32.27 34.21
C PHE A 11 45.03 -33.07 33.24
N ALA A 12 45.39 -34.35 33.09
CA ALA A 12 44.56 -35.35 32.46
C ALA A 12 43.42 -35.72 33.41
N GLN A 13 42.17 -35.57 32.98
CA GLN A 13 41.08 -36.39 33.52
C GLN A 13 40.20 -36.91 32.38
N ARG A 14 40.07 -38.23 32.42
CA ARG A 14 39.52 -39.15 31.45
C ARG A 14 38.02 -39.24 31.72
N GLY A 15 37.19 -38.69 30.82
CA GLY A 15 35.73 -38.80 30.88
C GLY A 15 35.21 -39.36 29.55
N GLN A 16 35.05 -40.68 29.47
CA GLN A 16 34.46 -41.37 28.32
C GLN A 16 32.94 -41.11 28.28
N ILE A 17 32.49 -40.23 27.38
CA ILE A 17 31.08 -40.13 27.01
C ILE A 17 30.81 -41.19 25.93
N LYS A 18 30.09 -42.26 26.31
CA LYS A 18 29.60 -43.26 25.36
C LYS A 18 28.55 -42.62 24.45
N SER A 19 28.93 -42.24 23.23
CA SER A 19 27.98 -41.89 22.17
C SER A 19 27.39 -43.18 21.59
N ASN A 20 26.15 -43.50 21.94
CA ASN A 20 25.41 -44.59 21.31
C ASN A 20 24.53 -44.03 20.18
N THR A 21 25.17 -43.53 19.13
CA THR A 21 24.48 -43.02 17.93
C THR A 21 24.39 -44.15 16.91
N LYS A 22 23.29 -44.90 17.00
CA LYS A 22 22.88 -45.85 15.97
C LYS A 22 22.42 -45.05 14.75
N TRP A 23 23.31 -44.90 13.77
CA TRP A 23 23.00 -44.32 12.46
C TRP A 23 21.92 -45.17 11.78
N ARG A 24 20.69 -44.67 11.75
CA ARG A 24 19.67 -45.20 10.84
C ARG A 24 20.04 -44.75 9.42
N PRO A 25 20.03 -45.63 8.42
CA PRO A 25 20.22 -45.21 7.04
C PRO A 25 19.09 -44.25 6.67
N LEU A 26 19.43 -42.99 6.38
CA LEU A 26 18.50 -42.04 5.81
C LEU A 26 18.03 -42.60 4.46
N ASN A 27 16.75 -42.92 4.40
CA ASN A 27 16.09 -43.48 3.24
C ASN A 27 16.09 -42.42 2.13
N MET A 28 16.93 -42.60 1.10
CA MET A 28 17.17 -41.68 -0.03
C MET A 28 15.88 -41.21 -0.73
N LYS A 29 14.79 -41.98 -0.58
CA LYS A 29 13.44 -41.65 -1.07
C LYS A 29 12.81 -40.41 -0.41
N ARG A 30 13.18 -40.07 0.84
CA ARG A 30 12.62 -38.91 1.57
C ARG A 30 13.33 -37.58 1.27
N ILE A 31 14.57 -37.63 0.79
CA ILE A 31 15.33 -36.41 0.44
C ILE A 31 14.88 -35.89 -0.94
N MET A 32 14.55 -36.78 -1.88
CA MET A 32 14.05 -36.36 -3.20
C MET A 32 12.67 -35.70 -3.18
N THR A 33 11.84 -36.00 -2.18
CA THR A 33 10.48 -35.43 -2.08
C THR A 33 10.46 -33.99 -1.55
N LEU A 34 11.51 -33.55 -0.85
CA LEU A 34 11.62 -32.19 -0.30
C LEU A 34 12.19 -31.17 -1.30
N LEU A 35 12.89 -31.62 -2.34
CA LEU A 35 13.43 -30.75 -3.39
C LEU A 35 12.40 -30.40 -4.47
N ILE A 36 11.38 -31.25 -4.68
CA ILE A 36 10.33 -31.02 -5.68
C ILE A 36 9.33 -29.94 -5.20
N THR A 37 9.14 -29.79 -3.89
CA THR A 37 8.26 -28.77 -3.30
C THR A 37 8.88 -27.39 -3.20
N LEU A 38 10.22 -27.25 -3.31
CA LEU A 38 10.88 -25.94 -3.34
C LEU A 38 10.93 -25.31 -4.75
N MET A 39 10.68 -26.08 -5.81
CA MET A 39 10.70 -25.56 -7.19
C MET A 39 9.37 -24.96 -7.68
N SER A 40 8.28 -25.07 -6.91
CA SER A 40 6.99 -24.46 -7.25
C SER A 40 6.83 -23.02 -6.78
N ALA A 41 7.82 -22.46 -6.07
CA ALA A 41 7.83 -21.07 -5.62
C ALA A 41 8.84 -20.23 -6.42
N VAL A 42 8.89 -20.41 -7.74
CA VAL A 42 9.40 -19.33 -8.59
C VAL A 42 8.23 -18.38 -8.77
N PRO A 43 8.30 -17.11 -8.30
CA PRO A 43 7.35 -16.13 -8.78
C PRO A 43 7.63 -16.04 -10.28
N ALA A 44 6.74 -16.62 -11.09
CA ALA A 44 6.73 -16.32 -12.50
C ALA A 44 6.66 -14.79 -12.56
N PHE A 45 7.65 -14.14 -13.18
CA PHE A 45 7.56 -12.75 -13.59
C PHE A 45 6.52 -12.65 -14.72
N ALA A 46 5.29 -13.10 -14.44
CA ALA A 46 4.15 -12.91 -15.28
C ALA A 46 3.75 -11.44 -15.13
N ALA A 47 3.65 -10.73 -16.25
CA ALA A 47 3.09 -9.39 -16.25
C ALA A 47 1.70 -9.43 -15.60
N VAL A 48 1.42 -8.48 -14.71
CA VAL A 48 0.12 -8.38 -14.05
C VAL A 48 -1.00 -8.30 -15.09
N ASN A 49 -2.11 -8.97 -14.81
CA ASN A 49 -3.27 -9.02 -15.68
C ASN A 49 -4.56 -8.88 -14.86
N ALA A 50 -5.72 -8.95 -15.52
CA ALA A 50 -7.02 -8.77 -14.88
C ALA A 50 -7.29 -9.76 -13.72
N ASN A 51 -6.64 -10.93 -13.74
CA ASN A 51 -6.78 -11.96 -12.70
C ASN A 51 -5.81 -11.78 -11.53
N SER A 52 -4.74 -10.98 -11.68
CA SER A 52 -3.79 -10.69 -10.59
C SER A 52 -4.47 -9.98 -9.42
N SER A 53 -4.07 -10.29 -8.19
CA SER A 53 -4.57 -9.61 -6.98
C SER A 53 -4.26 -8.11 -6.98
N TRP A 54 -4.99 -7.32 -6.19
CA TRP A 54 -4.71 -5.88 -6.08
C TRP A 54 -3.34 -5.61 -5.47
N GLU A 55 -2.89 -6.46 -4.55
CA GLU A 55 -1.58 -6.42 -3.92
C GLU A 55 -0.45 -6.65 -4.93
N GLU A 56 -0.65 -7.57 -5.88
CA GLU A 56 0.29 -7.78 -6.99
C GLU A 56 0.30 -6.59 -7.96
N ILE A 57 -0.87 -6.08 -8.33
CA ILE A 57 -1.01 -4.94 -9.25
C ILE A 57 -0.36 -3.68 -8.66
N MET A 58 -0.60 -3.36 -7.39
CA MET A 58 -0.03 -2.17 -6.74
C MET A 58 1.48 -2.27 -6.49
N ARG A 59 2.03 -3.49 -6.45
CA ARG A 59 3.47 -3.73 -6.29
C ARG A 59 4.22 -3.73 -7.63
N ASP A 60 3.53 -3.93 -8.75
CA ASP A 60 4.14 -3.91 -10.08
C ASP A 60 4.59 -2.49 -10.47
N ARG A 61 5.88 -2.34 -10.83
CA ARG A 61 6.47 -1.03 -11.15
C ARG A 61 6.06 -0.48 -12.51
N TYR A 62 5.50 -1.31 -13.39
CA TYR A 62 5.10 -0.96 -14.74
C TYR A 62 3.58 -0.76 -14.87
N ALA A 63 2.81 -1.26 -13.89
CA ALA A 63 1.40 -1.01 -13.75
C ALA A 63 1.14 0.37 -13.09
N ILE A 64 0.27 1.14 -13.72
CA ILE A 64 -0.14 2.46 -13.28
C ILE A 64 -1.63 2.41 -13.00
N VAL A 65 -1.96 2.38 -11.71
CA VAL A 65 -3.34 2.35 -11.22
C VAL A 65 -3.87 3.78 -11.19
N LYS A 66 -4.90 4.08 -12.00
CA LYS A 66 -5.59 5.37 -11.95
C LYS A 66 -6.92 5.22 -11.23
N ALA A 67 -6.85 5.12 -9.92
CA ALA A 67 -8.04 5.04 -9.08
C ALA A 67 -8.89 6.32 -9.20
N PRO A 68 -10.22 6.23 -9.11
CA PRO A 68 -11.04 7.40 -8.84
C PRO A 68 -10.65 8.02 -7.48
N THR A 69 -11.14 9.24 -7.24
CA THR A 69 -10.84 9.99 -6.02
C THR A 69 -12.06 10.14 -5.12
N ILE A 70 -11.83 10.11 -3.81
CA ILE A 70 -12.74 10.46 -2.73
C ILE A 70 -12.30 11.82 -2.20
N TYR A 71 -13.23 12.72 -1.92
CA TYR A 71 -12.91 14.01 -1.35
C TYR A 71 -13.06 13.97 0.18
N MET A 72 -11.94 14.14 0.89
CA MET A 72 -11.87 14.18 2.35
C MET A 72 -11.22 15.48 2.82
N GLY A 73 -11.65 16.62 2.27
CA GLY A 73 -10.93 17.91 2.37
C GLY A 73 -9.77 18.06 1.37
N ARG A 74 -9.33 16.94 0.80
CA ARG A 74 -8.47 16.84 -0.39
C ARG A 74 -8.82 15.58 -1.17
N ALA A 75 -8.36 15.49 -2.41
CA ALA A 75 -8.53 14.29 -3.22
C ALA A 75 -7.65 13.14 -2.69
N ILE A 76 -8.27 12.01 -2.40
CA ILE A 76 -7.64 10.76 -1.94
C ILE A 76 -8.07 9.64 -2.87
N ASP A 77 -7.12 8.83 -3.34
CA ASP A 77 -7.43 7.69 -4.20
C ASP A 77 -8.20 6.60 -3.44
N TYR A 78 -9.17 5.96 -4.09
CA TYR A 78 -9.94 4.84 -3.50
C TYR A 78 -9.05 3.73 -2.93
N THR A 79 -7.88 3.49 -3.55
CA THR A 79 -6.91 2.47 -3.13
C THR A 79 -6.17 2.82 -1.84
N PHE A 80 -6.28 4.07 -1.36
CA PHE A 80 -5.70 4.55 -0.12
C PHE A 80 -6.76 4.79 0.98
N ALA A 81 -8.02 4.48 0.69
CA ALA A 81 -9.11 4.56 1.65
C ALA A 81 -9.47 3.17 2.18
N CYS A 82 -10.09 3.14 3.35
CA CYS A 82 -10.73 1.99 3.97
C CYS A 82 -12.08 2.41 4.55
N GLN A 83 -12.98 1.46 4.75
CA GLN A 83 -14.28 1.67 5.35
C GLN A 83 -14.17 1.59 6.88
N ASP A 84 -14.71 2.59 7.54
CA ASP A 84 -14.76 2.73 8.99
C ASP A 84 -16.21 3.02 9.40
N GLY A 85 -17.00 1.94 9.60
CA GLY A 85 -18.43 2.04 9.82
C GLY A 85 -19.18 2.67 8.64
N ASP A 86 -19.82 3.82 8.88
CA ASP A 86 -20.56 4.61 7.89
C ASP A 86 -19.69 5.66 7.17
N ARG A 87 -18.37 5.62 7.38
CA ARG A 87 -17.40 6.56 6.81
C ARG A 87 -16.33 5.86 5.98
N LEU A 88 -15.71 6.63 5.11
CA LEU A 88 -14.44 6.29 4.48
C LEU A 88 -13.34 7.03 5.24
N ARG A 89 -12.22 6.35 5.50
CA ARG A 89 -11.05 6.90 6.19
C ARG A 89 -9.79 6.57 5.41
N THR A 90 -8.76 7.40 5.47
CA THR A 90 -7.45 7.06 4.91
C THR A 90 -6.85 5.85 5.64
N GLN A 91 -6.15 4.97 4.92
CA GLN A 91 -5.50 3.81 5.53
C GLN A 91 -4.32 4.20 6.44
N LYS A 92 -3.70 5.36 6.17
CA LYS A 92 -2.61 5.93 6.96
C LYS A 92 -2.83 7.43 7.19
N PRO A 93 -2.14 8.05 8.17
CA PRO A 93 -2.21 9.47 8.39
C PRO A 93 -1.77 10.31 7.17
N VAL A 94 -2.58 11.33 6.92
CA VAL A 94 -2.48 12.52 6.07
C VAL A 94 -1.52 13.61 6.54
N ASP A 95 -0.41 13.93 5.88
CA ASP A 95 0.30 15.18 6.18
C ASP A 95 -0.59 16.40 5.89
N THR A 96 -0.85 17.21 6.92
CA THR A 96 -1.45 18.54 6.80
C THR A 96 -0.32 19.54 6.65
N THR A 97 -0.32 20.27 5.54
CA THR A 97 0.72 21.25 5.23
C THR A 97 0.16 22.65 5.21
N VAL A 98 1.01 23.61 5.60
CA VAL A 98 0.75 25.04 5.41
C VAL A 98 1.91 25.66 4.65
N SER A 99 1.58 26.62 3.81
CA SER A 99 2.57 27.47 3.17
C SER A 99 2.96 28.61 4.11
N ARG A 100 4.26 28.80 4.33
CA ARG A 100 4.82 29.98 4.99
C ARG A 100 5.70 30.74 4.01
N THR A 101 5.40 32.01 3.84
CA THR A 101 6.24 32.92 3.06
C THR A 101 7.31 33.52 3.96
N ARG A 102 8.58 33.41 3.57
CA ARG A 102 9.72 34.04 4.23
C ARG A 102 10.51 34.85 3.21
N GLY A 103 10.20 36.13 3.09
CA GLY A 103 10.73 36.99 2.03
C GLY A 103 10.24 36.53 0.66
N ASP A 104 11.16 36.32 -0.29
CA ASP A 104 10.84 35.88 -1.66
C ASP A 104 10.68 34.35 -1.80
N ARG A 105 10.69 33.60 -0.69
CA ARG A 105 10.57 32.13 -0.70
C ARG A 105 9.29 31.66 -0.04
N GLU A 106 8.64 30.72 -0.69
CA GLU A 106 7.51 29.97 -0.16
C GLU A 106 8.02 28.61 0.35
N GLU A 107 7.77 28.31 1.62
CA GLU A 107 8.14 27.05 2.26
C GLU A 107 6.87 26.28 2.67
N ILE A 108 6.77 25.02 2.25
CA ILE A 108 5.68 24.13 2.66
C ILE A 108 6.12 23.36 3.91
N ILE A 109 5.41 23.57 5.02
CA ILE A 109 5.73 22.96 6.32
C ILE A 109 4.61 21.99 6.68
N VAL A 110 4.97 20.77 7.08
CA VAL A 110 4.03 19.80 7.67
C VAL A 110 3.77 20.21 9.12
N ILE A 111 2.52 20.48 9.46
CA ILE A 111 2.12 20.93 10.80
C ILE A 111 1.41 19.85 11.59
N ASP A 112 0.85 18.84 10.92
CA ASP A 112 0.13 17.76 11.57
C ASP A 112 0.06 16.51 10.68
N ARG A 113 -0.27 15.37 11.28
CA ARG A 113 -0.51 14.09 10.61
C ARG A 113 -1.74 13.44 11.21
N ASP A 114 -2.83 13.39 10.44
CA ASP A 114 -4.07 12.79 10.93
C ASP A 114 -4.77 11.96 9.85
N TYR A 115 -5.61 11.02 10.28
CA TYR A 115 -6.48 10.27 9.40
C TYR A 115 -7.59 11.15 8.85
N LEU A 116 -7.69 11.26 7.54
CA LEU A 116 -8.79 11.98 6.92
C LEU A 116 -10.01 11.07 6.84
N SER A 117 -11.20 11.62 7.04
CA SER A 117 -12.44 10.86 6.98
C SER A 117 -13.60 11.66 6.40
N THR A 118 -14.43 10.99 5.60
CA THR A 118 -15.66 11.54 5.00
C THR A 118 -16.80 10.53 5.14
N PRO A 119 -18.06 10.96 5.36
CA PRO A 119 -19.16 10.00 5.40
C PRO A 119 -19.38 9.37 4.01
N ILE A 120 -19.75 8.08 3.98
CA ILE A 120 -20.05 7.37 2.73
C ILE A 120 -21.21 8.06 2.01
N ASN A 121 -22.28 8.34 2.76
CA ASN A 121 -23.42 9.11 2.29
C ASN A 121 -23.27 10.55 2.81
N TYR A 122 -23.19 11.51 1.91
CA TYR A 122 -22.97 12.91 2.26
C TYR A 122 -24.12 13.78 1.80
N THR A 123 -24.30 14.89 2.51
CA THR A 123 -25.19 15.97 2.13
C THR A 123 -24.41 17.26 2.29
N HIS A 124 -24.38 18.09 1.26
CA HIS A 124 -23.78 19.42 1.34
C HIS A 124 -24.64 20.43 0.59
N GLU A 125 -24.54 21.69 0.98
CA GLU A 125 -25.22 22.77 0.28
C GLU A 125 -24.30 23.33 -0.81
N VAL A 126 -24.81 23.41 -2.04
CA VAL A 126 -24.12 24.03 -3.17
C VAL A 126 -24.83 25.33 -3.50
N GLU A 127 -24.06 26.40 -3.68
CA GLU A 127 -24.59 27.62 -4.25
C GLU A 127 -24.73 27.46 -5.77
N ASN A 128 -25.96 27.29 -6.25
CA ASN A 128 -26.27 27.23 -7.66
C ASN A 128 -26.65 28.61 -8.18
N CYS A 129 -25.81 29.20 -9.02
CA CYS A 129 -26.00 30.52 -9.59
C CYS A 129 -26.43 30.44 -11.05
N PHE A 130 -27.55 31.08 -11.39
CA PHE A 130 -28.04 31.20 -12.75
C PHE A 130 -28.28 32.66 -13.13
N TRP A 131 -28.19 32.94 -14.42
CA TRP A 131 -28.48 34.27 -14.97
C TRP A 131 -29.98 34.38 -15.26
N ASN A 132 -30.62 35.42 -14.72
CA ASN A 132 -32.00 35.75 -15.06
C ASN A 132 -32.12 37.28 -15.21
N ASN A 133 -32.58 37.76 -16.36
CA ASN A 133 -32.75 39.19 -16.68
C ASN A 133 -31.52 40.04 -16.31
N ASN A 134 -30.33 39.62 -16.75
CA ASN A 134 -29.04 40.27 -16.47
C ASN A 134 -28.68 40.41 -14.97
N GLN A 135 -29.38 39.71 -14.08
CA GLN A 135 -29.02 39.58 -12.68
C GLN A 135 -28.56 38.14 -12.40
N ARG A 136 -27.39 38.00 -11.75
CA ARG A 136 -26.94 36.71 -11.21
C ARG A 136 -27.74 36.41 -9.96
N ARG A 137 -28.54 35.36 -9.99
CA ARG A 137 -29.30 34.87 -8.83
C ARG A 137 -28.69 33.55 -8.37
N CYS A 138 -28.35 33.49 -7.10
CA CYS A 138 -27.78 32.31 -6.47
C CYS A 138 -28.79 31.75 -5.46
N LYS A 139 -28.91 30.42 -5.42
CA LYS A 139 -29.72 29.72 -4.44
C LYS A 139 -28.87 28.61 -3.82
N MET A 140 -29.02 28.44 -2.50
CA MET A 140 -28.46 27.27 -1.83
C MET A 140 -29.34 26.07 -2.16
N GLU A 141 -28.73 25.04 -2.73
CA GLU A 141 -29.38 23.76 -3.04
C GLU A 141 -28.70 22.66 -2.23
N THR A 142 -29.50 21.85 -1.55
CA THR A 142 -28.98 20.69 -0.83
C THR A 142 -28.74 19.55 -1.81
N VAL A 143 -27.48 19.13 -1.93
CA VAL A 143 -27.06 18.01 -2.78
C VAL A 143 -26.68 16.83 -1.89
N THR A 144 -27.33 15.70 -2.12
CA THR A 144 -27.00 14.42 -1.48
C THR A 144 -26.23 13.55 -2.46
N GLY A 145 -25.24 12.82 -1.97
CA GLY A 145 -24.47 11.87 -2.77
C GLY A 145 -23.95 10.71 -1.94
N SER A 146 -23.32 9.76 -2.61
CA SER A 146 -22.72 8.61 -1.97
C SER A 146 -21.43 8.19 -2.69
N TYR A 147 -20.42 7.81 -1.91
CA TYR A 147 -19.20 7.20 -2.42
C TYR A 147 -19.41 5.69 -2.60
N PRO A 148 -19.37 5.14 -3.83
CA PRO A 148 -19.55 3.72 -4.04
C PRO A 148 -18.41 2.91 -3.40
N LEU A 149 -18.75 1.89 -2.61
CA LEU A 149 -17.75 1.02 -1.97
C LEU A 149 -17.02 0.09 -2.95
N THR A 150 -17.53 -0.07 -4.17
CA THR A 150 -16.87 -0.81 -5.24
C THR A 150 -16.78 0.05 -6.49
N VAL A 151 -15.56 0.22 -6.99
CA VAL A 151 -15.25 1.05 -8.16
C VAL A 151 -14.52 0.22 -9.21
N ASN A 152 -14.69 0.58 -10.48
CA ASN A 152 -13.94 -0.06 -11.56
C ASN A 152 -12.72 0.80 -11.90
N ILE A 153 -11.52 0.28 -11.63
CA ILE A 153 -10.27 1.03 -11.75
C ILE A 153 -9.53 0.61 -13.02
N PRO A 154 -9.19 1.54 -13.92
CA PRO A 154 -8.34 1.26 -15.05
C PRO A 154 -6.86 1.13 -14.62
N VAL A 155 -6.23 0.07 -15.11
CA VAL A 155 -4.79 -0.20 -14.94
C VAL A 155 -4.11 0.00 -16.28
N TYR A 156 -3.09 0.85 -16.29
CA TYR A 156 -2.32 1.18 -17.48
C TYR A 156 -0.90 0.63 -17.41
N LYS A 157 -0.31 0.38 -18.56
CA LYS A 157 1.14 0.18 -18.70
C LYS A 157 1.79 1.51 -19.05
N ARG A 158 2.85 1.88 -18.35
CA ARG A 158 3.68 3.01 -18.77
C ARG A 158 4.51 2.61 -19.99
N ILE A 159 4.30 3.29 -21.11
CA ILE A 159 5.10 3.21 -22.32
C ILE A 159 5.87 4.53 -22.39
N SER A 160 6.99 4.60 -21.68
CA SER A 160 7.86 5.77 -21.73
C SER A 160 8.76 5.68 -22.96
N ASN A 161 8.73 6.71 -23.80
CA ASN A 161 9.85 7.03 -24.69
C ASN A 161 10.50 8.33 -24.19
N ARG A 162 11.78 8.54 -24.54
CA ARG A 162 12.68 9.59 -23.98
C ARG A 162 12.05 10.97 -23.71
N ASN A 163 11.00 11.37 -24.45
CA ASN A 163 10.38 12.69 -24.35
C ASN A 163 8.86 12.71 -24.13
N VAL A 164 8.18 11.55 -24.02
CA VAL A 164 6.72 11.49 -23.82
C VAL A 164 6.34 10.31 -22.94
N GLU A 165 5.60 10.59 -21.87
CA GLU A 165 4.91 9.55 -21.12
C GLU A 165 3.62 9.19 -21.84
N ARG A 166 3.57 7.97 -22.40
CA ARG A 166 2.34 7.38 -22.90
C ARG A 166 1.89 6.27 -21.97
N TYR A 167 0.58 6.10 -21.87
CA TYR A 167 -0.05 5.08 -21.04
C TYR A 167 -0.96 4.25 -21.94
N GLU A 168 -0.78 2.93 -21.95
CA GLU A 168 -1.66 1.99 -22.66
C GLU A 168 -2.58 1.31 -21.66
N LEU A 169 -3.88 1.30 -21.93
CA LEU A 169 -4.85 0.62 -21.06
C LEU A 169 -4.62 -0.88 -21.15
N MET A 170 -4.29 -1.52 -20.03
CA MET A 170 -4.14 -2.98 -19.97
C MET A 170 -5.49 -3.66 -19.74
N PHE A 171 -6.17 -3.25 -18.66
CA PHE A 171 -7.46 -3.79 -18.26
C PHE A 171 -8.15 -2.85 -17.25
N ARG A 172 -9.41 -3.15 -16.96
CA ARG A 172 -10.18 -2.55 -15.88
C ARG A 172 -10.52 -3.64 -14.86
N LYS A 173 -10.41 -3.34 -13.58
CA LYS A 173 -10.69 -4.29 -12.50
C LYS A 173 -11.52 -3.64 -11.41
N SER A 174 -12.48 -4.39 -10.86
CA SER A 174 -13.25 -3.96 -9.70
C SER A 174 -12.37 -3.95 -8.44
N TYR A 175 -12.43 -2.85 -7.70
CA TYR A 175 -11.82 -2.67 -6.40
C TYR A 175 -12.92 -2.39 -5.38
N THR A 176 -12.98 -3.20 -4.33
CA THR A 176 -13.87 -2.98 -3.19
C THR A 176 -13.03 -2.42 -2.05
N VAL A 177 -13.48 -1.31 -1.49
CA VAL A 177 -12.81 -0.66 -0.35
C VAL A 177 -12.76 -1.64 0.83
N PRO A 178 -11.57 -1.93 1.38
CA PRO A 178 -11.44 -2.85 2.51
C PRO A 178 -11.94 -2.20 3.80
N GLN A 179 -12.27 -3.00 4.81
CA GLN A 179 -12.46 -2.48 6.17
C GLN A 179 -11.13 -1.92 6.70
N CYS A 180 -11.19 -0.87 7.52
CA CYS A 180 -9.99 -0.35 8.15
C CYS A 180 -9.46 -1.36 9.18
N ASP A 181 -8.15 -1.58 9.17
CA ASP A 181 -7.49 -2.28 10.26
C ASP A 181 -7.71 -1.48 11.55
N THR A 182 -8.12 -2.17 12.60
CA THR A 182 -8.14 -1.56 13.93
C THR A 182 -6.68 -1.33 14.34
N PRO A 183 -6.30 -0.12 14.78
CA PRO A 183 -4.95 0.08 15.27
C PRO A 183 -4.77 -0.85 16.48
N THR A 184 -3.92 -1.86 16.33
CA THR A 184 -3.43 -2.63 17.47
C THR A 184 -2.63 -1.65 18.32
N VAL A 185 -3.18 -1.29 19.48
CA VAL A 185 -2.47 -0.53 20.50
C VAL A 185 -1.48 -1.51 21.13
N ASP A 186 -0.29 -1.58 20.54
CA ASP A 186 0.89 -2.23 21.16
C ASP A 186 1.64 -1.22 22.04
#